data_AF-A0A7L2UF73-F1
#
_entry.id   AF-A0A7L2UF73-F1
#
_cell.length_a   1.000
_cell.length_b   1.000
_cell.length_c   1.000
_cell.angle_alpha   90.00
_cell.angle_beta   90.00
_cell.angle_gamma   90.00
#
_symmetry.space_group_name_H-M   'P 1'
#
loop_
_entity.id
_entity.type
_entity.pdbx_description
1 polymer ?
#
loop_
_entity_poly.entity_id
_entity_poly.type
_entity_poly.pdbx_seq_one_letter_code
_entity_poly.pdbx_strand_id
1 'polypeptide(L)'
;FVSTLFLGVGKTTLIQKVTQALKSSGIPIDGFYTEEVREGGRRTGFDVVTLSGKRGPLSRVSSDSSTSRREYRVGQYVVDLVSFEQLVLPMLRNVNHGSDAEKKICVIDEIGKMELFSQAFIQAVRQ
;
A
#
# COMPACT_ATOMS: atom_id res chain seq x y z
N PHE A 1 -7.71 4.52 8.91
CA PHE A 1 -7.97 3.30 9.72
C PHE A 1 -6.90 2.29 9.33
N VAL A 2 -6.01 1.89 10.25
CA VAL A 2 -4.98 0.88 9.97
C VAL A 2 -5.48 -0.44 10.56
N SER A 3 -5.76 -1.42 9.70
CA SER A 3 -6.32 -2.70 10.11
C SER A 3 -5.23 -3.76 10.12
N THR A 4 -4.54 -3.93 11.26
CA THR A 4 -3.54 -5.01 11.44
C THR A 4 -4.22 -6.29 11.95
N LEU A 5 -5.23 -6.81 11.24
CA LEU A 5 -5.86 -8.10 11.59
C LEU A 5 -5.30 -9.24 10.73
N PHE A 6 -5.30 -10.46 11.25
CA PHE A 6 -4.78 -11.69 10.62
C PHE A 6 -5.24 -11.97 9.17
N LEU A 7 -4.35 -12.45 8.30
CA LEU A 7 -4.67 -12.90 6.94
C LEU A 7 -5.75 -14.01 6.98
N GLY A 8 -6.88 -13.82 6.27
CA GLY A 8 -7.95 -14.84 6.13
C GLY A 8 -9.37 -14.44 6.53
N VAL A 9 -9.60 -13.24 7.08
CA VAL A 9 -10.93 -12.83 7.62
C VAL A 9 -11.78 -11.99 6.63
N GLY A 10 -11.43 -11.95 5.34
CA GLY A 10 -12.21 -11.17 4.35
C GLY A 10 -12.00 -9.65 4.44
N LYS A 11 -10.84 -9.18 4.90
CA LYS A 11 -10.48 -7.74 5.00
C LYS A 11 -10.60 -7.01 3.68
N THR A 12 -10.08 -7.57 2.59
CA THR A 12 -10.21 -6.99 1.26
C THR A 12 -11.69 -6.83 0.88
N THR A 13 -12.54 -7.81 1.23
CA THR A 13 -13.99 -7.72 1.04
C THR A 13 -14.65 -6.66 1.94
N LEU A 14 -14.19 -6.52 3.19
CA LEU A 14 -14.67 -5.47 4.10
C LEU A 14 -14.26 -4.08 3.61
N ILE A 15 -13.01 -3.92 3.16
CA ILE A 15 -12.51 -2.69 2.55
C ILE A 15 -13.33 -2.37 1.31
N GLN A 16 -13.55 -3.32 0.41
CA GLN A 16 -14.40 -3.12 -0.77
C GLN A 16 -15.82 -2.66 -0.38
N LYS A 17 -16.43 -3.28 0.63
CA LYS A 17 -17.77 -2.90 1.12
C LYS A 17 -17.78 -1.51 1.77
N VAL A 18 -16.78 -1.18 2.58
CA VAL A 18 -16.64 0.14 3.21
C VAL A 18 -16.39 1.20 2.16
N THR A 19 -15.52 0.94 1.19
CA THR A 19 -15.27 1.82 0.04
C THR A 19 -16.54 2.03 -0.78
N GLN A 20 -17.33 0.97 -1.01
CA GLN A 20 -18.60 1.09 -1.73
C GLN A 20 -19.63 1.92 -0.95
N ALA A 21 -19.79 1.66 0.35
CA ALA A 21 -20.72 2.39 1.20
C ALA A 21 -20.36 3.88 1.32
N LEU A 22 -19.08 4.21 1.49
CA LEU A 22 -18.58 5.58 1.55
C LEU A 22 -18.74 6.32 0.20
N LYS A 23 -18.54 5.62 -0.93
CA LYS A 23 -18.80 6.17 -2.27
C LYS A 23 -20.28 6.50 -2.43
N SER A 24 -21.17 5.62 -1.99
CA SER A 24 -22.62 5.85 -2.01
C SER A 24 -23.06 7.03 -1.13
N SER A 25 -22.30 7.35 -0.07
CA SER A 25 -22.54 8.50 0.80
C SER A 25 -21.91 9.81 0.31
N GLY A 26 -21.29 9.82 -0.87
CA GLY A 26 -20.64 11.01 -1.44
C GLY A 26 -19.32 11.39 -0.77
N ILE A 27 -18.79 10.57 0.13
CA ILE A 27 -17.53 10.85 0.82
C ILE A 27 -16.38 10.44 -0.09
N PRO A 28 -15.45 11.36 -0.42
CA PRO A 28 -14.29 11.02 -1.23
C PRO A 28 -13.36 10.09 -0.44
N ILE A 29 -12.90 9.04 -1.12
CA ILE A 29 -12.09 7.97 -0.54
C ILE A 29 -10.87 7.79 -1.43
N ASP A 30 -9.72 7.67 -0.80
CA ASP A 30 -8.49 7.27 -1.46
C ASP A 30 -7.79 6.20 -0.63
N GLY A 31 -6.76 5.56 -1.17
CA GLY A 31 -6.12 4.48 -0.44
C GLY A 31 -5.41 3.51 -1.34
N PHE A 32 -4.76 2.55 -0.68
CA PHE A 32 -4.19 1.39 -1.37
C PHE A 32 -4.33 0.13 -0.52
N TYR A 33 -4.22 -1.00 -1.19
CA TYR A 33 -4.11 -2.31 -0.60
C TYR A 33 -2.96 -3.06 -1.26
N THR A 34 -2.47 -4.08 -0.56
CA THR A 34 -1.36 -4.90 -1.04
C THR A 34 -1.91 -6.21 -1.58
N GLU A 35 -1.52 -6.59 -2.78
CA GLU A 35 -1.89 -7.86 -3.40
C GLU A 35 -0.68 -8.78 -3.55
N GLU A 36 -0.91 -10.07 -3.31
CA GLU A 36 0.11 -11.07 -3.52
C GLU A 36 0.26 -11.39 -5.01
N VAL A 37 1.49 -11.27 -5.52
CA VAL A 37 1.84 -11.69 -6.88
C VAL A 37 2.30 -13.15 -6.83
N ARG A 38 1.60 -14.01 -7.56
CA ARG A 38 1.92 -15.42 -7.73
C ARG A 38 2.16 -15.74 -9.20
N GLU A 39 3.23 -16.47 -9.48
CA GLU A 39 3.54 -17.02 -10.80
C GLU A 39 3.80 -18.52 -10.66
N GLY A 40 3.18 -19.34 -11.51
CA GLY A 40 3.34 -20.80 -11.45
C GLY A 40 2.95 -21.41 -10.10
N GLY A 41 1.99 -20.81 -9.38
CA GLY A 41 1.58 -21.24 -8.04
C GLY A 41 2.52 -20.84 -6.91
N ARG A 42 3.65 -20.18 -7.20
CA ARG A 42 4.59 -19.69 -6.18
C ARG A 42 4.47 -18.18 -5.99
N ARG A 43 4.54 -17.72 -4.75
CA ARG A 43 4.59 -16.29 -4.42
C ARG A 43 5.88 -15.65 -4.92
N THR A 44 5.79 -14.74 -5.89
CA THR A 44 6.93 -14.02 -6.49
C THR A 44 7.07 -12.58 -5.99
N GLY A 45 6.08 -12.05 -5.28
CA GLY A 45 6.18 -10.73 -4.67
C GLY A 45 4.86 -10.17 -4.20
N PHE A 46 4.84 -8.85 -4.08
CA PHE A 46 3.68 -8.08 -3.65
C PHE A 46 3.56 -6.81 -4.49
N ASP A 47 2.33 -6.45 -4.84
CA ASP A 47 1.97 -5.22 -5.53
C ASP A 47 1.18 -4.32 -4.61
N VAL A 48 1.39 -3.01 -4.77
CA VAL A 48 0.48 -2.00 -4.23
C VAL A 48 -0.54 -1.67 -5.30
N VAL A 49 -1.82 -1.68 -4.93
CA VAL A 49 -2.93 -1.29 -5.79
C VAL A 49 -3.72 -0.17 -5.12
N THR A 50 -3.86 0.95 -5.81
CA THR A 50 -4.63 2.09 -5.32
C THR A 50 -6.12 1.90 -5.56
N LEU A 51 -6.97 2.57 -4.78
CA LEU A 51 -8.42 2.60 -5.00
C LEU A 51 -8.81 3.32 -6.31
N SER A 52 -7.88 4.09 -6.89
CA SER A 52 -7.99 4.67 -8.23
C SER A 52 -7.61 3.71 -9.37
N GLY A 53 -7.21 2.46 -9.05
CA GLY A 53 -6.90 1.42 -10.02
C GLY A 53 -5.45 1.44 -10.55
N LYS A 54 -4.58 2.29 -10.00
CA LYS A 54 -3.15 2.25 -10.33
C LYS A 54 -2.48 1.11 -9.58
N ARG A 55 -1.52 0.44 -10.20
CA ARG A 55 -0.76 -0.66 -9.62
C ARG A 55 0.74 -0.44 -9.80
N GLY A 56 1.53 -0.85 -8.82
CA GLY A 56 2.99 -0.84 -8.89
C GLY A 56 3.62 -1.90 -8.00
N PRO A 57 4.86 -2.32 -8.28
CA PRO A 57 5.56 -3.30 -7.45
C PRO A 57 5.88 -2.73 -6.07
N LEU A 58 5.57 -3.48 -5.02
CA LEU A 58 6.08 -3.22 -3.66
C LEU A 58 7.37 -4.00 -3.43
N SER A 59 7.35 -5.29 -3.77
CA SER A 59 8.53 -6.15 -3.63
C SER A 59 8.48 -7.34 -4.58
N ARG A 60 9.66 -7.90 -4.87
CA ARG A 60 9.86 -9.08 -5.72
C ARG A 60 10.89 -10.01 -5.12
N VAL A 61 10.79 -11.30 -5.43
CA VAL A 61 11.84 -12.28 -5.11
C VAL A 61 13.09 -11.92 -5.93
N SER A 62 14.22 -11.76 -5.25
CA SER A 62 15.52 -11.64 -5.92
C SER A 62 16.32 -12.92 -5.72
N SER A 63 16.90 -13.43 -6.81
CA SER A 63 17.80 -14.58 -6.79
C SER A 63 19.25 -14.19 -6.49
N ASP A 64 19.54 -12.89 -6.48
CA ASP A 64 20.90 -12.37 -6.35
C ASP A 64 21.26 -12.17 -4.87
N SER A 65 22.21 -12.98 -4.39
CA SER A 65 22.81 -12.83 -3.05
C SER A 65 23.98 -11.84 -3.05
N SER A 66 24.26 -11.16 -4.17
CA SER A 66 25.39 -10.24 -4.33
C SER A 66 25.13 -8.92 -3.58
N THR A 67 25.73 -8.83 -2.40
CA THR A 67 25.57 -7.79 -1.37
C THR A 67 26.22 -6.45 -1.71
N SER A 68 25.80 -5.77 -2.78
CA SER A 68 26.46 -4.51 -3.17
C SER A 68 25.59 -3.25 -3.23
N ARG A 69 24.31 -3.29 -2.86
CA ARG A 69 23.51 -2.07 -2.64
C ARG A 69 22.67 -2.23 -1.37
N ARG A 70 22.43 -1.11 -0.67
CA ARG A 70 21.54 -1.04 0.51
C ARG A 70 20.12 -1.42 0.07
N GLU A 71 19.86 -2.71 -0.04
CA GLU A 71 18.59 -3.24 -0.48
C GLU A 71 17.70 -3.44 0.74
N TYR A 72 16.50 -2.85 0.67
CA TYR A 72 15.46 -3.03 1.66
C TYR A 72 14.89 -4.44 1.52
N ARG A 73 15.35 -5.38 2.35
CA ARG A 73 15.00 -6.81 2.23
C ARG A 73 14.11 -7.29 3.39
N VAL A 74 13.13 -8.13 3.06
CA VAL A 74 12.32 -8.90 4.02
C VAL A 74 12.30 -10.36 3.57
N GLY A 75 13.12 -11.20 4.23
CA GLY A 75 13.32 -12.58 3.79
C GLY A 75 13.90 -12.63 2.37
N GLN A 76 13.23 -13.32 1.47
CA GLN A 76 13.61 -13.43 0.05
C GLN A 76 13.14 -12.25 -0.83
N TYR A 77 12.38 -11.31 -0.27
CA TYR A 77 11.79 -10.21 -1.02
C TYR A 77 12.65 -8.96 -0.93
N VAL A 78 12.97 -8.37 -2.07
CA VAL A 78 13.59 -7.05 -2.19
C VAL A 78 12.46 -6.04 -2.43
N VAL A 79 12.41 -5.02 -1.57
CA VAL A 79 11.40 -3.95 -1.62
C VAL A 79 11.86 -2.88 -2.60
N ASP A 80 10.98 -2.54 -3.53
CA ASP A 80 11.15 -1.42 -4.45
C ASP A 80 10.50 -0.17 -3.84
N LEU A 81 11.28 0.53 -3.01
CA LEU A 81 10.80 1.75 -2.36
C LEU A 81 10.46 2.85 -3.36
N VAL A 82 11.17 2.95 -4.47
CA VAL A 82 10.95 4.04 -5.43
C VAL A 82 9.57 3.89 -6.06
N SER A 83 9.26 2.68 -6.54
CA SER A 83 7.94 2.37 -7.10
C SER A 83 6.82 2.55 -6.08
N PHE A 84 7.05 2.12 -4.83
CA PHE A 84 6.09 2.31 -3.74
C PHE A 84 5.82 3.80 -3.46
N GLU A 85 6.86 4.60 -3.29
CA GLU A 85 6.76 6.02 -2.94
C GLU A 85 6.09 6.83 -4.05
N GLN A 86 6.45 6.57 -5.31
CA GLN A 86 5.84 7.23 -6.47
C GLN A 86 4.34 6.98 -6.57
N LEU A 87 3.88 5.82 -6.10
CA LEU A 87 2.47 5.45 -6.15
C LEU A 87 1.69 5.99 -4.94
N VAL A 88 2.27 5.87 -3.74
CA VAL A 88 1.55 6.10 -2.47
C VAL A 88 1.66 7.53 -1.97
N LEU A 89 2.82 8.19 -2.09
CA LEU A 89 3.02 9.53 -1.54
C LEU A 89 2.10 10.60 -2.16
N PRO A 90 1.84 10.62 -3.48
CA PRO A 90 0.92 11.60 -4.07
C PRO A 90 -0.50 11.48 -3.51
N MET A 91 -0.92 10.25 -3.20
CA MET A 91 -2.24 9.99 -2.63
C MET A 91 -2.36 10.54 -1.20
N LEU A 92 -1.34 10.33 -0.37
CA LEU A 92 -1.33 10.84 1.01
C LEU A 92 -1.23 12.38 1.07
N ARG A 93 -0.48 13.01 0.16
CA ARG A 93 -0.38 14.48 0.11
C ARG A 93 -1.68 15.18 -0.24
N ASN A 94 -2.54 14.53 -1.03
CA ASN A 94 -3.86 15.04 -1.40
C ASN A 94 -4.88 15.07 -0.25
N VAL A 95 -4.52 14.53 0.93
CA VAL A 95 -5.31 14.60 2.16
C VAL A 95 -5.00 15.88 2.96
N ASN A 96 -3.79 16.46 2.80
CA ASN A 96 -3.28 17.48 3.73
C ASN A 96 -3.30 18.93 3.21
N HIS A 97 -3.70 19.19 1.95
CA HIS A 97 -3.55 20.52 1.31
C HIS A 97 -4.85 21.25 0.93
N GLY A 98 -6.02 20.86 1.45
CA GLY A 98 -7.29 21.54 1.14
C GLY A 98 -7.91 22.22 2.35
N SER A 99 -7.81 23.55 2.42
CA SER A 99 -8.51 24.39 3.42
C SER A 99 -10.05 24.38 3.28
N ASP A 100 -10.62 23.65 2.33
CA ASP A 100 -12.07 23.50 2.11
C ASP A 100 -12.46 22.17 1.42
N ALA A 101 -11.52 21.22 1.29
CA ALA A 101 -11.79 19.96 0.59
C ALA A 101 -12.25 18.90 1.58
N GLU A 102 -13.45 18.35 1.36
CA GLU A 102 -14.06 17.24 2.09
C GLU A 102 -13.03 16.25 2.64
N LYS A 103 -13.11 15.96 3.94
CA LYS A 103 -12.24 14.99 4.63
C LYS A 103 -12.20 13.68 3.85
N LYS A 104 -11.08 13.42 3.18
CA LYS A 104 -10.88 12.18 2.42
C LYS A 104 -10.53 11.06 3.38
N ILE A 105 -11.27 9.95 3.30
CA ILE A 105 -10.93 8.76 4.07
C ILE A 105 -9.83 8.01 3.31
N CYS A 106 -8.66 7.88 3.94
CA CYS A 106 -7.57 7.05 3.42
C CYS A 106 -7.67 5.62 3.97
N VAL A 107 -7.76 4.64 3.07
CA VAL A 107 -7.76 3.21 3.39
C VAL A 107 -6.39 2.60 3.10
N ILE A 108 -5.83 1.90 4.09
CA ILE A 108 -4.57 1.16 3.97
C ILE A 108 -4.81 -0.23 4.56
N ASP A 109 -4.81 -1.28 3.72
CA ASP A 109 -5.16 -2.66 4.12
C ASP A 109 -4.09 -3.29 5.03
N GLU A 110 -2.81 -3.07 4.71
CA GLU A 110 -1.70 -3.63 5.47
C GLU A 110 -0.56 -2.61 5.60
N ILE A 111 -0.01 -2.49 6.82
CA ILE A 111 1.28 -1.83 7.06
C ILE A 111 2.18 -2.87 7.67
N GLY A 112 3.10 -3.38 6.87
CA GLY A 112 4.10 -4.36 7.27
C GLY A 112 5.51 -3.77 7.33
N LYS A 113 6.49 -4.66 7.45
CA LYS A 113 7.90 -4.27 7.45
C LYS A 113 8.34 -3.61 6.13
N MET A 114 7.67 -3.92 5.02
CA MET A 114 8.05 -3.45 3.69
C MET A 114 7.76 -1.96 3.50
N GLU A 115 6.57 -1.49 3.90
CA GLU A 115 6.14 -0.11 3.78
C GLU A 115 6.91 0.81 4.74
N LEU A 116 7.30 0.28 5.90
CA LEU A 116 8.07 1.01 6.93
C LEU A 116 9.53 1.30 6.53
N PHE A 117 10.01 0.76 5.42
CA PHE A 117 11.30 1.18 4.88
C PHE A 117 11.26 2.60 4.28
N SER A 118 10.08 3.08 3.85
CA SER A 118 9.91 4.45 3.39
C SER A 118 9.70 5.42 4.56
N GLN A 119 10.71 6.23 4.84
CA GLN A 119 10.58 7.32 5.83
C GLN A 119 9.56 8.37 5.39
N ALA A 120 9.48 8.64 4.09
CA ALA A 120 8.50 9.58 3.54
C ALA A 120 7.06 9.09 3.79
N PHE A 121 6.79 7.80 3.61
CA PHE A 121 5.50 7.20 3.93
C PHE A 121 5.18 7.30 5.43
N ILE A 122 6.15 6.96 6.30
CA ILE A 122 5.96 7.07 7.75
C ILE A 122 5.61 8.51 8.15
N GLN A 123 6.30 9.50 7.59
CA GLN A 123 6.00 10.91 7.86
C GLN A 123 4.61 11.30 7.36
N ALA A 124 4.23 10.87 6.15
CA ALA A 124 2.94 11.20 5.55
C ALA A 124 1.75 10.59 6.31
N VAL A 125 1.91 9.42 6.93
CA VAL A 125 0.85 8.75 7.72
C VAL A 125 0.76 9.29 9.16
N ARG A 126 1.83 9.91 9.69
CA ARG A 126 1.87 10.46 11.05
C ARG A 126 1.25 11.85 11.20
N GLN A 127 1.00 12.54 10.09
CA GLN A 127 0.32 13.85 10.07
C GLN A 127 -1.19 13.66 10.08
#